data_AF-A0A0Q5X3I6-F1
#
_entry.id   AF-A0A0Q5X3I6-F1
#
_cell.length_a   1.000
_cell.length_b   1.000
_cell.length_c   1.000
_cell.angle_alpha   90.00
_cell.angle_beta   90.00
_cell.angle_gamma   90.00
#
_symmetry.space_group_name_H-M   'P 1'
#
loop_
_entity.id
_entity.type
_entity.pdbx_description
1 polymer ?
#
loop_
_entity_poly.entity_id
_entity_poly.type
_entity_poly.pdbx_seq_one_letter_code
_entity_poly.pdbx_strand_id
1 'polypeptide(L)'
;MTTLTLTPTQIRGLKLAKDGNLFPQEAKKWTHENATITYAKTDRFKERPQKIKFVTTTTLDELRGMGFLRAVESDSAPLETPHEITMAGKIWLLQNK
;
A
#
# COMPACT_ATOMS: atom_id res chain seq x y z
N MET A 1 -18.70 -5.23 -18.65
CA MET A 1 -17.82 -5.20 -17.45
C MET A 1 -17.87 -3.79 -16.90
N THR A 2 -18.38 -3.60 -15.69
CA THR A 2 -18.35 -2.30 -15.00
C THR A 2 -16.89 -1.97 -14.71
N THR A 3 -16.37 -0.91 -15.33
CA THR A 3 -15.02 -0.40 -15.05
C THR A 3 -14.98 0.17 -13.64
N LEU A 4 -14.35 -0.56 -12.72
CA LEU A 4 -14.16 -0.12 -11.34
C LEU A 4 -13.10 0.99 -11.31
N THR A 5 -13.52 2.21 -10.98
CA THR A 5 -12.64 3.39 -10.89
C THR A 5 -12.17 3.58 -9.46
N LEU A 6 -10.85 3.54 -9.23
CA LEU A 6 -10.25 3.80 -7.93
C LEU A 6 -10.04 5.30 -7.69
N THR A 7 -10.16 5.73 -6.43
CA THR A 7 -9.79 7.08 -6.03
C THR A 7 -8.27 7.29 -6.08
N PRO A 8 -7.78 8.53 -6.16
CA PRO A 8 -6.34 8.79 -6.13
C PRO A 8 -5.62 8.20 -4.90
N THR A 9 -6.30 8.14 -3.75
CA THR A 9 -5.74 7.56 -2.52
C THR A 9 -5.65 6.04 -2.62
N GLN A 10 -6.67 5.37 -3.14
CA GLN A 10 -6.65 3.93 -3.41
C GLN A 10 -5.58 3.56 -4.44
N ILE A 11 -5.43 4.34 -5.51
CA ILE A 11 -4.37 4.14 -6.51
C ILE A 11 -2.99 4.25 -5.87
N ARG A 12 -2.74 5.27 -5.04
CA ARG A 12 -1.47 5.40 -4.31
C ARG A 12 -1.22 4.22 -3.39
N GLY A 13 -2.27 3.74 -2.71
CA GLY A 13 -2.16 2.57 -1.84
C GLY A 13 -1.84 1.28 -2.58
N LEU A 14 -2.50 1.06 -3.72
CA LEU A 14 -2.25 -0.10 -4.57
C LEU A 14 -0.84 -0.05 -5.18
N LYS A 15 -0.37 1.14 -5.57
CA LYS A 15 1.02 1.34 -6.02
C LYS A 15 2.03 1.05 -4.90
N LEU A 16 1.74 1.43 -3.65
CA LEU A 16 2.60 1.10 -2.50
C LEU A 16 2.67 -0.41 -2.26
N ALA A 17 1.53 -1.11 -2.31
CA ALA A 17 1.46 -2.56 -2.15
C ALA A 17 2.13 -3.34 -3.31
N LYS A 18 2.19 -2.74 -4.51
CA LYS A 18 2.96 -3.30 -5.63
C LYS A 18 4.47 -3.35 -5.34
N ASP A 19 4.96 -2.40 -4.54
CA ASP A 19 6.38 -2.30 -4.22
C ASP A 19 6.79 -3.18 -3.02
N GLY A 20 5.83 -3.78 -2.31
CA GLY A 20 6.08 -4.69 -1.19
C GLY A 20 4.87 -4.86 -0.26
N ASN A 21 4.93 -5.85 0.62
CA ASN A 21 3.87 -6.14 1.59
C ASN A 21 3.69 -4.98 2.59
N LEU A 22 2.45 -4.73 2.97
CA LEU A 22 2.06 -3.68 3.89
C LEU A 22 1.86 -4.26 5.29
N PHE A 23 2.64 -3.77 6.23
CA PHE A 23 2.64 -4.11 7.64
C PHE A 23 1.92 -3.03 8.44
N PRO A 24 1.21 -3.40 9.51
CA PRO A 24 0.54 -2.44 10.37
C PRO A 24 1.57 -1.54 11.06
N GLN A 25 1.19 -0.28 11.27
CA GLN A 25 1.96 0.74 11.95
C GLN A 25 1.07 1.47 12.94
N GLU A 26 1.67 2.30 13.79
CA GLU A 26 0.95 3.20 14.67
C GLU A 26 -0.07 4.09 13.92
N ALA A 27 -1.05 4.60 14.66
CA ALA A 27 -2.08 5.52 14.14
C ALA A 27 -2.87 4.98 12.94
N LYS A 28 -3.14 3.66 12.91
CA LYS A 28 -3.97 2.98 11.89
C LYS A 28 -3.41 3.11 10.47
N LYS A 29 -2.08 3.14 10.35
CA LYS A 29 -1.36 3.23 9.08
C LYS A 29 -0.73 1.91 8.70
N TRP A 30 -0.43 1.76 7.41
CA TRP A 30 0.18 0.57 6.85
C TRP A 30 1.28 0.98 5.87
N THR A 31 2.45 0.38 5.98
CA THR A 31 3.62 0.63 5.12
C THR A 31 4.55 -0.59 5.09
N HIS A 32 5.68 -0.53 4.42
CA HIS A 32 6.65 -1.64 4.44
C HIS A 32 7.28 -1.82 5.83
N GLU A 33 7.61 -3.05 6.23
CA GLU A 33 8.07 -3.43 7.59
C GLU A 33 9.19 -2.55 8.15
N ASN A 34 10.14 -2.17 7.29
CA ASN A 34 11.31 -1.36 7.66
C ASN A 34 11.33 -0.02 6.90
N ALA A 35 10.16 0.59 6.67
CA ALA A 35 10.10 1.85 5.96
C ALA A 35 10.79 2.97 6.77
N THR A 36 11.95 3.42 6.31
CA THR A 36 12.70 4.54 6.90
C THR A 36 12.54 5.81 6.08
N ILE A 37 12.72 6.97 6.72
CA ILE A 37 12.83 8.25 6.00
C ILE A 37 14.06 8.18 5.07
N THR A 38 13.82 8.42 3.78
CA THR A 38 14.87 8.48 2.75
C THR A 38 15.04 9.88 2.22
N TYR A 39 16.10 10.10 1.44
CA TYR A 39 16.40 11.37 0.79
C TYR A 39 16.60 11.15 -0.71
N ALA A 40 16.39 12.18 -1.51
CA ALA A 40 16.70 12.10 -2.93
C ALA A 40 18.20 11.84 -3.12
N LYS A 41 18.59 11.04 -4.11
CA LYS A 41 20.02 10.77 -4.40
C LYS A 41 20.83 12.06 -4.67
N THR A 42 20.16 13.10 -5.16
CA THR A 42 20.74 14.42 -5.43
C THR A 42 20.85 15.31 -4.18
N ASP A 43 20.11 15.01 -3.11
CA ASP A 43 20.14 15.74 -1.85
C ASP A 43 21.28 15.22 -0.96
N ARG A 44 22.50 15.66 -1.29
CA ARG A 44 23.73 15.25 -0.59
C ARG A 44 23.75 15.66 0.88
N PHE A 45 23.03 16.73 1.22
CA PHE A 45 22.98 17.28 2.58
C PHE A 45 21.80 16.74 3.40
N LYS A 46 20.92 15.92 2.79
CA LYS A 46 19.75 15.34 3.46
C LYS A 46 18.85 16.40 4.09
N GLU A 47 18.69 17.53 3.40
CA GLU A 47 17.87 18.65 3.90
C GLU A 47 16.37 18.42 3.70
N ARG A 48 16.02 17.59 2.71
CA ARG A 48 14.63 17.38 2.27
C ARG A 48 14.22 15.92 2.46
N PRO A 49 13.83 15.52 3.68
CA PRO A 49 13.38 14.16 3.95
C PRO A 49 12.15 13.81 3.12
N GLN A 50 12.17 12.64 2.49
CA GLN A 50 11.02 12.05 1.82
C GLN A 50 10.16 11.35 2.86
N LYS A 51 8.89 11.78 2.95
CA LYS A 51 7.93 11.16 3.86
C LYS A 51 7.74 9.69 3.51
N ILE A 52 7.73 8.85 4.54
CA ILE A 52 7.32 7.45 4.42
C ILE A 52 5.90 7.43 3.85
N LYS A 53 5.73 6.74 2.73
CA LYS A 53 4.42 6.50 2.14
C LYS A 53 3.67 5.50 3.01
N PHE A 54 2.38 5.71 3.19
CA PHE A 54 1.53 4.80 3.94
C PHE A 54 0.13 4.79 3.35
N VAL A 55 -0.66 3.80 3.72
CA VAL A 55 -2.12 3.80 3.54
C VAL A 55 -2.81 3.77 4.90
N THR A 56 -4.02 4.30 4.98
CA THR A 56 -4.84 4.17 6.17
C THR A 56 -5.51 2.81 6.19
N THR A 57 -5.90 2.35 7.37
CA THR A 57 -6.69 1.11 7.55
C THR A 57 -7.97 1.14 6.69
N THR A 58 -8.66 2.29 6.61
CA THR A 58 -9.82 2.46 5.71
C THR A 58 -9.49 2.18 4.25
N THR A 59 -8.38 2.73 3.73
CA THR A 59 -7.99 2.50 2.33
C THR A 59 -7.57 1.05 2.10
N LEU A 60 -6.90 0.43 3.08
CA LEU A 60 -6.51 -0.97 3.04
C LEU A 60 -7.74 -1.89 2.97
N ASP A 61 -8.73 -1.66 3.85
CA ASP A 61 -9.97 -2.44 3.90
C ASP A 61 -10.80 -2.29 2.62
N GLU A 62 -10.89 -1.08 2.06
CA GLU A 62 -11.53 -0.85 0.75
C GLU A 62 -10.86 -1.66 -0.37
N LEU A 63 -9.52 -1.60 -0.47
CA LEU A 63 -8.76 -2.34 -1.46
C LEU A 63 -8.86 -3.86 -1.25
N ARG A 64 -8.94 -4.33 0.00
CA ARG A 64 -9.21 -5.74 0.33
C ARG A 64 -10.62 -6.15 -0.09
N GLY A 65 -11.62 -5.32 0.21
CA GLY A 65 -13.01 -5.55 -0.20
C GLY A 65 -13.21 -5.61 -1.71
N MET A 66 -12.36 -4.91 -2.47
CA MET A 66 -12.31 -4.99 -3.94
C MET A 66 -11.47 -6.17 -4.47
N GLY A 67 -10.87 -6.98 -3.61
CA GLY A 67 -10.04 -8.13 -3.99
C GLY A 67 -8.65 -7.76 -4.52
N PHE A 68 -8.20 -6.52 -4.33
CA PHE A 68 -6.89 -6.04 -4.80
C PHE A 68 -5.77 -6.28 -3.80
N LEU A 69 -6.09 -6.42 -2.52
CA LEU A 69 -5.17 -6.83 -1.46
C LEU A 69 -5.71 -8.09 -0.76
N ARG A 70 -4.80 -8.85 -0.15
CA ARG A 70 -5.14 -9.96 0.75
C ARG A 70 -4.15 -10.01 1.92
N ALA A 71 -4.59 -10.55 3.06
CA ALA A 71 -3.69 -10.89 4.14
C ALA A 71 -2.75 -12.03 3.70
N VAL A 72 -1.50 -11.98 4.15
CA VAL A 72 -0.49 -13.01 3.83
C VAL A 72 -0.78 -14.29 4.60
N GLU A 73 -1.24 -14.18 5.85
CA GLU A 73 -1.73 -15.29 6.67
C GLU A 73 -3.25 -15.18 6.82
N SER A 74 -3.95 -16.27 6.55
CA SER A 74 -5.42 -16.29 6.47
C SER A 74 -6.11 -16.47 7.83
N ASP A 75 -5.40 -16.98 8.84
CA ASP A 75 -5.98 -17.37 10.14
C ASP A 75 -5.66 -16.38 11.29
N SER A 76 -4.91 -15.33 10.99
CA SER A 76 -4.52 -14.29 11.96
C SER A 76 -5.41 -13.05 11.86
N ALA A 77 -5.45 -12.26 12.93
CA ALA A 77 -6.25 -11.04 12.97
C ALA A 77 -5.86 -10.11 11.80
N PRO A 78 -6.81 -9.68 10.93
CA PRO A 78 -6.49 -8.88 9.75
C PRO A 78 -5.80 -7.55 10.05
N LEU A 79 -5.91 -7.03 11.27
CA LEU A 79 -5.27 -5.78 11.67
C LEU A 79 -3.82 -5.95 12.14
N GLU A 80 -3.35 -7.18 12.30
CA GLU A 80 -2.00 -7.50 12.75
C GLU A 80 -1.19 -8.20 11.67
N THR A 81 -1.85 -8.59 10.57
CA THR A 81 -1.26 -9.43 9.53
C THR A 81 -0.79 -8.59 8.34
N PRO A 82 0.41 -8.85 7.79
CA PRO A 82 0.85 -8.17 6.58
C PRO A 82 -0.11 -8.42 5.41
N HIS A 83 -0.24 -7.43 4.52
CA HIS A 83 -1.09 -7.51 3.34
C HIS A 83 -0.27 -7.40 2.06
N GLU A 84 -0.55 -8.28 1.10
CA GLU A 84 0.10 -8.27 -0.21
C GLU A 84 -0.88 -7.91 -1.33
N ILE A 85 -0.33 -7.42 -2.45
CA ILE A 85 -1.12 -7.14 -3.65
C ILE A 85 -1.50 -8.44 -4.37
N THR A 86 -2.77 -8.57 -4.75
CA THR A 86 -3.25 -9.72 -5.52
C THR A 86 -2.92 -9.58 -7.01
N MET A 87 -3.11 -10.65 -7.78
CA MET A 87 -3.02 -10.58 -9.24
C MET A 87 -4.03 -9.61 -9.85
N ALA A 88 -5.25 -9.55 -9.31
CA ALA A 88 -6.26 -8.59 -9.76
C ALA A 88 -5.78 -7.14 -9.58
N GLY A 89 -5.18 -6.83 -8.44
CA GLY A 89 -4.60 -5.51 -8.18
C GLY A 89 -3.46 -5.15 -9.15
N LYS A 90 -2.57 -6.11 -9.44
CA LYS A 90 -1.47 -5.93 -10.41
C LYS A 90 -2.01 -5.67 -11.82
N ILE A 91 -3.00 -6.44 -12.27
CA ILE A 91 -3.61 -6.29 -13.60
C ILE A 91 -4.33 -4.93 -13.69
N TRP A 92 -5.07 -4.53 -12.66
CA TRP A 92 -5.75 -3.24 -12.64
C TRP A 92 -4.75 -2.08 -12.80
N LEU A 93 -3.63 -2.10 -12.07
CA LEU A 93 -2.57 -1.08 -12.21
C LEU A 93 -1.93 -1.08 -13.61
N LEU A 94 -1.81 -2.23 -14.25
CA LEU A 94 -1.26 -2.34 -15.60
C LEU A 94 -2.20 -1.68 -16.63
N GLN A 95 -3.50 -1.86 -16.47
CA GLN A 95 -4.53 -1.35 -17.37
C GLN A 95 -4.85 0.14 -17.18
N ASN A 96 -4.58 0.70 -16.00
CA ASN A 96 -4.97 2.07 -15.61
C ASN A 96 -3.74 2.94 -15.24
N LYS A 97 -2.65 2.82 -16.01
CA LYS A 97 -1.36 3.47 -15.74
C LYS A 97 -1.42 5.00 -15.72
#